data_AF-M2RAF0-F1
#
_entry.id   AF-M2RAF0-F1
#
_cell.length_a   1.000
_cell.length_b   1.000
_cell.length_c   1.000
_cell.angle_alpha   90.00
_cell.angle_beta   90.00
_cell.angle_gamma   90.00
#
_symmetry.space_group_name_H-M   'P 1'
#
loop_
_entity.id
_entity.type
_entity.pdbx_description
1 polymer ?
#
loop_
_entity_poly.entity_id
_entity_poly.type
_entity_poly.pdbx_seq_one_letter_code
_entity_poly.pdbx_strand_id
1 'polypeptide(L)'
;MRWHYFYGFVVDSNAMVKRGLEKGLGHTATLLDREMTLTRAIDDLLAEADLTSWCNLASVIGTNGQQYWCIALASNNPILTPYTHRDMPPQELIDKLKATLQKPDHVKPMWFKCQFGR
;
A
#
# COMPACT_ATOMS: atom_id res chain seq x y z
N MET A 1 -14.66 -13.38 14.20
CA MET A 1 -13.97 -12.44 13.31
C MET A 1 -12.59 -12.98 12.99
N ARG A 2 -12.31 -13.23 11.71
CA ARG A 2 -10.98 -13.64 11.25
C ARG A 2 -10.21 -12.37 10.92
N TRP A 3 -9.04 -12.18 11.53
CA TRP A 3 -8.19 -11.03 11.22
C TRP A 3 -7.64 -11.15 9.80
N HIS A 4 -7.65 -10.04 9.07
CA HIS A 4 -6.92 -9.94 7.80
C HIS A 4 -5.48 -9.49 8.06
N TYR A 5 -4.55 -10.11 7.34
CA TYR A 5 -3.15 -9.74 7.35
C TYR A 5 -2.72 -9.45 5.92
N PHE A 6 -1.84 -8.46 5.76
CA PHE A 6 -1.34 -8.01 4.47
C PHE A 6 0.18 -7.96 4.48
N TYR A 7 0.80 -8.48 3.43
CA TYR A 7 2.24 -8.42 3.21
C TYR A 7 2.55 -7.32 2.20
N GLY A 8 3.37 -6.34 2.59
CA GLY A 8 3.69 -5.23 1.72
C GLY A 8 4.54 -4.16 2.38
N PHE A 9 4.47 -2.95 1.83
CA PHE A 9 5.21 -1.79 2.33
C PHE A 9 4.24 -0.71 2.80
N VAL A 10 4.49 -0.18 4.00
CA VAL A 10 3.84 1.07 4.43
C VAL A 10 4.30 2.22 3.55
N VAL A 11 3.38 3.04 3.10
CA VAL A 11 3.67 4.23 2.29
C VAL A 11 3.98 5.43 3.17
N ASP A 12 4.76 6.37 2.65
CA ASP A 12 4.88 7.70 3.25
C ASP A 12 3.69 8.54 2.78
N SER A 13 2.68 8.70 3.64
CA SER A 13 1.47 9.45 3.34
C SER A 13 1.75 10.90 2.95
N ASN A 14 2.76 11.54 3.54
CA ASN A 14 3.09 12.93 3.21
C ASN A 14 3.70 13.02 1.80
N ALA A 15 4.61 12.10 1.47
CA ALA A 15 5.21 12.04 0.14
C ALA A 15 4.15 11.76 -0.94
N MET A 16 3.20 10.86 -0.68
CA MET A 16 2.11 10.55 -1.63
C MET A 16 1.16 11.73 -1.82
N VAL A 17 0.76 12.41 -0.74
CA VAL A 17 -0.05 13.63 -0.86
C VAL A 17 0.70 14.70 -1.67
N LYS A 18 1.99 14.92 -1.40
CA LYS A 18 2.81 15.88 -2.14
C LYS A 18 2.85 15.54 -3.64
N ARG A 19 3.11 14.28 -3.99
CA ARG A 19 3.04 13.80 -5.38
C ARG A 19 1.68 14.08 -6.01
N GLY A 20 0.59 13.76 -5.30
CA GLY A 20 -0.77 13.99 -5.78
C GLY A 20 -1.06 15.45 -6.10
N LEU A 21 -0.58 16.37 -5.25
CA LEU A 21 -0.69 17.81 -5.50
C LEU A 21 0.14 18.25 -6.71
N GLU A 22 1.39 17.81 -6.82
CA GLU A 22 2.29 18.14 -7.94
C GLU A 22 1.74 17.67 -9.29
N LYS A 23 1.03 16.54 -9.32
CA LYS A 23 0.39 15.98 -10.52
C LYS A 23 -1.05 16.48 -10.75
N GLY A 24 -1.60 17.33 -9.88
CA GLY A 24 -2.97 17.83 -10.01
C GLY A 24 -4.06 16.77 -9.78
N LEU A 25 -3.78 15.72 -9.01
CA LEU A 25 -4.70 14.60 -8.72
C LEU A 25 -5.72 14.92 -7.61
N GLY A 26 -5.57 16.04 -6.91
CA GLY A 26 -6.46 16.47 -5.84
C GLY A 26 -6.00 17.73 -5.12
N HIS A 27 -6.54 17.94 -3.93
CA HIS A 27 -6.24 19.05 -3.03
C HIS A 27 -6.34 18.62 -1.56
N THR A 28 -5.90 19.45 -0.63
CA THR A 28 -5.90 19.14 0.81
C THR A 28 -6.75 20.10 1.63
N ALA A 29 -7.84 20.62 1.06
CA ALA A 29 -8.72 21.58 1.74
C ALA A 29 -9.36 20.98 2.99
N THR A 30 -9.70 19.69 2.96
CA THR A 30 -10.20 18.91 4.11
C THR A 30 -9.38 17.65 4.35
N LEU A 31 -9.61 17.00 5.50
CA LEU A 31 -9.01 15.69 5.79
C LEU A 31 -9.45 14.62 4.77
N LEU A 32 -10.72 14.65 4.33
CA LEU A 32 -11.21 13.73 3.31
C LEU A 32 -10.52 13.97 1.96
N ASP A 33 -10.37 15.23 1.55
CA ASP A 33 -9.69 15.56 0.29
C ASP A 33 -8.23 15.11 0.33
N ARG A 34 -7.58 15.24 1.49
CA ARG A 34 -6.21 14.78 1.69
C ARG A 34 -6.10 13.26 1.52
N GLU A 35 -7.01 12.48 2.12
CA GLU A 35 -7.05 11.01 1.97
C GLU A 35 -7.37 10.59 0.52
N MET A 36 -8.27 11.30 -0.14
CA MET A 36 -8.55 11.08 -1.56
C MET A 36 -7.33 11.39 -2.45
N THR A 37 -6.63 12.48 -2.16
CA THR A 37 -5.41 12.87 -2.89
C THR A 37 -4.31 11.82 -2.70
N LEU A 38 -4.14 11.31 -1.48
CA LEU A 38 -3.23 10.20 -1.19
C LEU A 38 -3.59 8.95 -2.00
N THR A 39 -4.86 8.55 -1.96
CA THR A 39 -5.33 7.32 -2.64
C THR A 39 -5.13 7.42 -4.15
N ARG A 40 -5.54 8.54 -4.76
CA ARG A 40 -5.34 8.79 -6.20
C ARG A 40 -3.86 8.81 -6.59
N ALA A 41 -3.00 9.38 -5.76
CA ALA A 41 -1.56 9.39 -6.02
C ALA A 41 -0.95 7.98 -5.96
N ILE A 42 -1.45 7.11 -5.08
CA ILE A 42 -1.04 5.70 -5.03
C ILE A 42 -1.54 4.96 -6.28
N ASP A 43 -2.80 5.13 -6.65
CA ASP A 43 -3.36 4.46 -7.84
C ASP A 43 -2.63 4.87 -9.12
N ASP A 44 -2.35 6.17 -9.28
CA ASP A 44 -1.54 6.71 -10.38
C ASP A 44 -0.12 6.13 -10.38
N LEU A 45 0.55 6.07 -9.22
CA LEU A 45 1.89 5.48 -9.09
C LEU A 45 1.90 3.99 -9.46
N LEU A 46 0.90 3.23 -9.04
CA LEU A 46 0.78 1.81 -9.36
C LEU A 46 0.46 1.58 -10.84
N ALA A 47 -0.35 2.46 -11.44
CA ALA A 47 -0.65 2.41 -12.87
C ALA A 47 0.61 2.68 -13.72
N GLU A 48 1.39 3.71 -13.39
CA GLU A 48 2.64 4.02 -14.08
C GLU A 48 3.67 2.89 -13.98
N ALA A 49 3.66 2.17 -12.86
CA ALA A 49 4.54 1.04 -12.63
C ALA A 49 3.98 -0.29 -13.15
N ASP A 50 2.78 -0.34 -13.74
CA ASP A 50 2.11 -1.59 -14.11
C ASP A 50 2.06 -2.60 -12.94
N LEU A 51 1.52 -2.13 -11.81
CA LEU A 51 1.38 -2.87 -10.55
C LEU A 51 -0.06 -3.00 -10.06
N THR A 52 -1.02 -2.32 -10.70
CA THR A 52 -2.43 -2.25 -10.26
C THR A 52 -3.10 -3.61 -10.11
N SER A 53 -2.80 -4.57 -11.00
CA SER A 53 -3.39 -5.93 -10.93
C SER A 53 -2.77 -6.83 -9.85
N TRP A 54 -1.66 -6.41 -9.26
CA TRP A 54 -0.86 -7.21 -8.34
C TRP A 54 -0.93 -6.72 -6.89
N CYS A 55 -1.26 -5.44 -6.72
CA CYS A 55 -1.24 -4.75 -5.46
C CYS A 55 -2.65 -4.43 -4.96
N ASN A 56 -2.82 -4.39 -3.65
CA ASN A 56 -4.01 -3.86 -3.00
C ASN A 56 -3.63 -2.79 -1.98
N LEU A 57 -4.36 -1.68 -1.95
CA LEU A 57 -4.19 -0.66 -0.92
C LEU A 57 -4.97 -1.08 0.33
N ALA A 58 -4.29 -1.14 1.47
CA ALA A 58 -4.87 -1.58 2.74
C ALA A 58 -4.51 -0.65 3.89
N SER A 59 -5.49 -0.39 4.76
CA SER A 59 -5.26 0.27 6.05
C SER A 59 -4.81 -0.76 7.09
N VAL A 60 -3.60 -0.57 7.63
CA VAL A 60 -2.96 -1.52 8.52
C VAL A 60 -2.48 -0.88 9.82
N ILE A 61 -2.27 -1.70 10.84
CA ILE A 61 -1.77 -1.27 12.15
C ILE A 61 -0.26 -1.57 12.19
N GLY A 62 0.54 -0.53 12.40
CA GLY A 62 1.99 -0.63 12.60
C GLY A 62 2.33 -1.24 13.97
N THR A 63 3.61 -1.56 14.17
CA THR A 63 4.10 -2.13 15.44
C THR A 63 3.94 -1.19 16.63
N ASN A 64 3.86 0.12 16.37
CA ASN A 64 3.58 1.17 17.35
C ASN A 64 2.07 1.36 17.63
N GLY A 65 1.19 0.53 17.04
CA GLY A 65 -0.26 0.64 17.20
C GLY A 65 -0.92 1.75 16.36
N GLN A 66 -0.15 2.53 15.59
CA GLN A 66 -0.70 3.57 14.72
C GLN A 66 -1.19 2.99 13.39
N GLN A 67 -2.13 3.70 12.78
CA GLN A 67 -2.71 3.35 11.49
C GLN A 67 -1.84 3.88 10.35
N TYR A 68 -1.64 3.06 9.32
CA TYR A 68 -0.88 3.38 8.13
C TYR A 68 -1.57 2.85 6.88
N TRP A 69 -1.29 3.48 5.74
CA TRP A 69 -1.57 2.90 4.44
C TRP A 69 -0.42 1.97 4.02
N CYS A 70 -0.78 0.80 3.51
CA CYS A 70 0.13 -0.22 3.01
C CYS A 70 -0.27 -0.60 1.59
N ILE A 71 0.71 -0.66 0.69
CA ILE A 71 0.52 -1.31 -0.61
C ILE A 71 0.91 -2.77 -0.43
N ALA A 72 -0.09 -3.63 -0.43
CA ALA A 72 0.01 -5.05 -0.16
C ALA A 72 0.16 -5.85 -1.45
N LEU A 73 1.13 -6.77 -1.47
CA LEU A 73 1.32 -7.76 -2.53
C LEU A 73 0.65 -9.09 -2.21
N ALA A 74 0.46 -9.40 -0.93
CA ALA A 74 -0.21 -10.62 -0.49
C ALA A 74 -1.14 -10.39 0.70
N SER A 75 -2.07 -11.30 0.89
CA SER A 75 -3.04 -11.31 1.98
C SER A 75 -3.27 -12.74 2.48
N ASN A 76 -3.76 -12.87 3.70
CA ASN A 76 -4.32 -14.16 4.13
C ASN A 76 -5.73 -14.43 3.56
N ASN A 77 -6.29 -13.50 2.79
CA ASN A 77 -7.55 -13.64 2.06
C ASN A 77 -7.29 -13.61 0.54
N PRO A 78 -7.52 -14.72 -0.19
CA PRO A 78 -7.25 -14.81 -1.63
C PRO A 78 -8.18 -13.96 -2.50
N ILE A 79 -9.25 -13.38 -1.93
CA ILE A 79 -10.13 -12.44 -2.63
C ILE A 79 -9.48 -11.05 -2.73
N LEU A 80 -8.58 -10.71 -1.80
CA LEU A 80 -8.04 -9.34 -1.67
C LEU A 80 -6.74 -9.15 -2.44
N THR A 81 -5.99 -10.22 -2.69
CA THR A 81 -4.72 -10.20 -3.44
C THR A 81 -4.54 -11.53 -4.17
N PRO A 82 -3.84 -11.55 -5.32
CA PRO A 82 -3.56 -12.79 -6.04
C PRO A 82 -2.66 -13.74 -5.24
N TYR A 83 -1.73 -13.17 -4.46
CA TYR A 83 -0.79 -13.93 -3.65
C TYR A 83 -1.27 -14.09 -2.21
N THR A 84 -0.82 -15.15 -1.55
CA THR A 84 -1.15 -15.44 -0.15
C THR A 84 0.06 -15.95 0.63
N HIS A 85 -0.12 -16.23 1.93
CA HIS A 85 0.91 -16.89 2.75
C HIS A 85 1.37 -18.26 2.21
N ARG A 86 0.58 -18.91 1.34
CA ARG A 86 0.95 -20.20 0.72
C ARG A 86 1.57 -20.04 -0.66
N ASP A 87 1.33 -18.91 -1.30
CA ASP A 87 1.78 -18.60 -2.65
C ASP A 87 2.25 -17.16 -2.65
N MET A 88 3.50 -16.96 -2.22
CA MET A 88 4.08 -15.64 -2.01
C MET A 88 4.38 -14.97 -3.36
N PRO A 89 4.31 -13.63 -3.44
CA PRO A 89 4.65 -12.91 -4.65
C PRO A 89 6.10 -13.20 -5.08
N PRO A 90 6.38 -13.27 -6.38
CA PRO A 90 7.75 -13.46 -6.88
C PRO A 90 8.64 -12.28 -6.46
N GLN A 91 9.93 -12.55 -6.23
CA GLN A 91 10.87 -11.54 -5.73
C GLN A 91 10.99 -10.33 -6.66
N GLU A 92 10.92 -10.54 -7.98
CA GLU A 92 10.94 -9.46 -8.98
C GLU A 92 9.81 -8.45 -8.77
N LEU A 93 8.62 -8.92 -8.37
CA LEU A 93 7.48 -8.06 -8.09
C LEU A 93 7.67 -7.28 -6.78
N ILE A 94 8.25 -7.92 -5.77
CA ILE A 94 8.61 -7.27 -4.50
C ILE A 94 9.63 -6.16 -4.76
N ASP A 95 10.67 -6.44 -5.54
CA ASP A 95 11.74 -5.50 -5.87
C ASP A 95 11.20 -4.35 -6.73
N LYS A 96 10.33 -4.65 -7.70
CA LYS A 96 9.64 -3.64 -8.50
C LYS A 96 8.83 -2.68 -7.62
N LEU A 97 8.00 -3.20 -6.71
CA LEU A 97 7.25 -2.35 -5.79
C LEU A 97 8.16 -1.53 -4.87
N LYS A 98 9.22 -2.15 -4.33
CA LYS A 98 10.21 -1.47 -3.48
C LYS A 98 10.86 -0.30 -4.21
N ALA A 99 11.28 -0.50 -5.46
CA ALA A 99 11.88 0.51 -6.31
C ALA A 99 10.88 1.64 -6.65
N THR A 100 9.64 1.29 -7.02
CA THR A 100 8.55 2.25 -7.27
C THR A 100 8.29 3.15 -6.06
N LEU A 101 8.36 2.59 -4.85
CA LEU A 101 8.20 3.33 -3.59
C LEU A 101 9.48 3.99 -3.08
N GLN A 102 10.59 3.87 -3.82
CA GLN A 102 11.91 4.41 -3.46
C GLN A 102 12.33 4.05 -2.02
N LYS A 103 12.01 2.82 -1.59
CA LYS A 103 12.32 2.38 -0.23
C LYS A 103 13.83 2.11 -0.08
N PRO A 104 14.43 2.49 1.06
CA PRO A 104 15.82 2.15 1.34
C PRO A 104 16.09 0.64 1.29
N ASP A 105 17.33 0.25 0.99
CA ASP A 105 17.68 -1.16 0.80
C ASP A 105 17.40 -2.03 2.03
N HIS A 106 17.60 -1.48 3.23
CA HIS A 106 17.35 -2.18 4.49
C HIS A 106 15.86 -2.39 4.80
N VAL A 107 14.96 -1.66 4.13
CA VAL A 107 13.51 -1.81 4.34
C VAL A 107 13.00 -3.01 3.55
N LYS A 108 12.38 -3.96 4.26
CA LYS A 108 11.77 -5.16 3.71
C LYS A 108 10.25 -5.11 3.87
N PRO A 109 9.48 -5.77 2.98
CA PRO A 109 8.05 -5.91 3.18
C PRO A 109 7.77 -6.77 4.41
N MET A 110 6.68 -6.49 5.09
CA MET A 110 6.29 -7.18 6.33
C MET A 110 4.81 -7.52 6.32
N TRP A 111 4.44 -8.48 7.15
CA TRP A 111 3.04 -8.77 7.44
C TRP A 111 2.50 -7.78 8.46
N PHE A 112 1.46 -7.05 8.08
CA PHE A 112 0.73 -6.13 8.95
C PHE A 112 -0.68 -6.64 9.21
N LYS A 113 -1.18 -6.34 10.41
CA LYS A 113 -2.57 -6.62 10.78
C LYS A 113 -3.48 -5.53 10.19
N CYS A 114 -4.55 -5.93 9.52
CA CYS A 114 -5.59 -5.01 9.08
C CYS A 114 -6.43 -4.53 10.26
N GLN A 115 -6.81 -3.25 10.24
CA GLN A 115 -7.73 -2.68 11.23
C GLN A 115 -9.19 -3.08 10.98
N PHE A 116 -9.58 -3.24 9.71
CA PHE A 116 -10.95 -3.56 9.32
C PHE A 116 -11.07 -5.05 8.98
N GLY A 117 -11.45 -5.86 9.97
CA GLY A 117 -12.08 -7.16 9.74
C GLY A 117 -13.59 -6.96 9.74
N ARG A 118 -14.23 -6.93 8.58
CA ARG A 118 -15.66 -7.28 8.49
C ARG A 118 -15.75 -8.76 8.18
#